data_AF-A0A7J9R9G5-F1
#
_entry.id   AF-A0A7J9R9G5-F1
#
_cell.length_a   1.000
_cell.length_b   1.000
_cell.length_c   1.000
_cell.angle_alpha   90.00
_cell.angle_beta   90.00
_cell.angle_gamma   90.00
#
_symmetry.space_group_name_H-M   'P 1'
#
loop_
_entity.id
_entity.type
_entity.pdbx_description
1 polymer ?
#
loop_
_entity_poly.entity_id
_entity_poly.type
_entity_poly.pdbx_seq_one_letter_code
_entity_poly.pdbx_strand_id
1 'polypeptide(L)' 'LPMSECLGIYILGKEVIKKIKEKSKQKQINLSYDVLENLSKKGEISAFDIGVNDWIDAESPMTLERNLKQVNKIIKQMES' A
#
# COMPACT_ATOMS: atom_id res chain seq x y z
N LEU A 1 17.95 5.85 7.24
CA LEU A 1 17.26 4.56 7.00
C LEU A 1 16.39 4.76 5.78
N PRO A 2 16.51 3.94 4.73
CA PRO A 2 15.55 3.99 3.62
C PRO A 2 14.15 3.84 4.25
N MET A 3 13.26 4.80 3.99
CA MET A 3 11.87 4.69 4.44
C MET A 3 11.32 3.41 3.81
N SER A 4 10.94 2.43 4.62
CA SER A 4 10.13 1.32 4.13
C SER A 4 8.83 1.91 3.63
N GLU A 5 8.65 1.91 2.31
CA GLU A 5 7.42 2.36 1.68
C GLU A 5 6.36 1.28 1.88
N CYS A 6 5.19 1.68 2.37
CA CYS A 6 4.02 0.81 2.36
C CYS A 6 3.57 0.62 0.91
N LEU A 7 3.48 -0.62 0.46
CA LEU A 7 3.18 -1.01 -0.93
C LEU A 7 1.72 -0.79 -1.35
N GLY A 8 0.94 0.02 -0.62
CA GLY A 8 -0.48 0.24 -0.91
C GLY A 8 -1.41 -0.95 -0.59
N ILE A 9 -0.90 -2.05 -0.03
CA ILE A 9 -1.69 -3.19 0.44
C ILE A 9 -1.97 -3.04 1.93
N TYR A 10 -3.25 -3.12 2.30
CA TYR A 10 -3.69 -3.01 3.69
C TYR A 10 -4.70 -4.10 4.04
N ILE A 11 -4.53 -4.72 5.20
CA ILE A 11 -5.54 -5.58 5.82
C ILE A 11 -6.16 -4.78 6.97
N LEU A 12 -7.41 -4.36 6.80
CA LEU A 12 -8.08 -3.45 7.73
C LEU A 12 -9.24 -4.14 8.43
N GLY A 13 -9.26 -4.06 9.76
CA GLY A 13 -10.42 -4.43 10.55
C GLY A 13 -11.60 -3.48 10.34
N LYS A 14 -12.82 -3.95 10.63
CA LYS A 14 -14.07 -3.18 10.47
C LYS A 14 -14.04 -1.80 11.13
N GLU A 15 -13.34 -1.67 12.26
CA GLU A 15 -13.23 -0.42 13.01
C GLU A 15 -12.46 0.66 12.25
N VAL A 16 -11.41 0.27 11.50
CA VAL A 16 -10.65 1.22 10.66
C VAL A 16 -11.50 1.70 9.49
N ILE A 17 -12.27 0.81 8.87
CA ILE A 17 -13.22 1.16 7.81
C ILE A 17 -14.27 2.16 8.32
N LYS A 18 -14.76 2.00 9.55
CA LYS A 18 -15.69 2.94 10.18
C LYS A 18 -15.05 4.33 10.34
N LYS A 19 -13.81 4.40 10.83
CA LYS A 19 -13.05 5.67 10.95
C LYS A 19 -12.85 6.38 9.62
N ILE A 20 -12.58 5.62 8.55
CA ILE A 20 -12.48 6.18 7.19
C ILE A 20 -13.83 6.78 6.77
N LYS A 21 -14.93 6.05 6.98
CA LYS A 21 -16.29 6.52 6.64
C LYS A 21 -16.70 7.75 7.43
N GLU A 22 -16.30 7.88 8.69
CA GLU A 22 -16.56 9.08 9.50
C GLU A 22 -15.92 10.35 8.91
N LYS A 23 -14.82 10.20 8.17
CA LYS A 23 -14.12 11.29 7.46
C LYS A 23 -14.62 11.52 6.03
N SER A 24 -15.63 10.78 5.57
CA SER A 24 -16.11 10.80 4.17
C SER A 24 -16.62 12.16 3.65
N LYS A 25 -16.88 13.12 4.54
CA LYS A 25 -17.22 14.51 4.16
C LYS A 25 -16.01 15.30 3.62
N GLN A 26 -14.80 14.81 3.82
CA GLN A 26 -13.58 15.40 3.26
C GLN A 26 -13.46 14.99 1.78
N LYS A 27 -13.08 15.93 0.91
CA LYS A 27 -12.91 15.69 -0.53
C LYS A 27 -11.85 14.62 -0.83
N GLN A 28 -10.86 14.52 0.04
CA GLN A 28 -9.78 13.53 -0.04
C GLN A 28 -9.35 13.19 1.39
N ILE A 29 -8.98 11.92 1.59
CA ILE A 29 -8.46 11.41 2.87
C ILE A 29 -7.09 10.83 2.57
N ASN A 30 -6.08 11.23 3.33
CA ASN A 30 -4.78 10.57 3.33
C ASN A 30 -4.82 9.43 4.34
N LEU A 31 -4.85 8.18 3.86
CA LEU A 31 -4.97 7.00 4.74
C LEU A 31 -3.83 6.95 5.79
N SER A 32 -2.59 7.20 5.37
CA SER A 32 -1.42 7.13 6.24
C SER A 32 -1.47 8.17 7.36
N TYR A 33 -1.72 9.44 7.00
CA TYR A 33 -1.70 10.55 7.96
C TYR A 33 -3.00 10.67 8.76
N ASP A 34 -4.16 10.67 8.08
CA ASP A 34 -5.44 10.98 8.73
C ASP A 34 -6.00 9.83 9.57
N VAL A 35 -5.58 8.59 9.29
CA VAL A 35 -6.14 7.38 9.90
C VAL A 35 -5.06 6.53 10.57
N LEU A 36 -4.04 6.11 9.84
CA LEU A 36 -3.07 5.12 10.33
C LEU A 36 -2.07 5.69 11.34
N GLU A 37 -1.68 6.97 11.23
CA GLU A 37 -0.68 7.58 12.11
C GLU A 37 -1.06 7.46 13.60
N ASN A 38 -2.33 7.72 13.93
CA ASN A 38 -2.83 7.60 15.30
C ASN A 38 -2.88 6.16 15.80
N LEU A 39 -3.13 5.19 14.92
CA LEU A 39 -3.13 3.76 15.27
C LEU A 39 -1.68 3.27 15.47
N SER A 40 -0.75 3.75 14.65
CA SER A 40 0.69 3.48 14.79
C SER A 40 1.23 3.96 16.14
N LYS A 41 0.90 5.19 16.54
CA LYS A 41 1.26 5.75 17.86
C LYS A 41 0.73 4.92 19.05
N LYS A 42 -0.32 4.13 18.84
CA LYS A 42 -0.92 3.24 19.85
C LYS A 42 -0.39 1.80 19.78
N GLY A 43 0.48 1.48 18.83
CA GLY A 43 0.93 0.10 18.60
C GLY A 43 -0.15 -0.81 18.01
N GLU A 44 -1.20 -0.25 17.42
CA GLU A 44 -2.33 -1.00 16.83
C GLU A 44 -2.09 -1.38 15.36
N ILE A 45 -0.91 -1.07 14.82
CA ILE A 45 -0.51 -1.41 13.46
C ILE A 45 0.61 -2.45 13.51
N SER A 46 0.48 -3.46 12.67
CA SER A 46 1.54 -4.41 12.36
C SER A 46 1.93 -4.25 10.89
N ALA A 47 3.21 -4.41 10.60
CA ALA A 47 3.73 -4.49 9.24
C ALA A 47 4.09 -5.94 8.93
N PHE A 48 3.82 -6.37 7.70
CA PHE A 48 4.25 -7.66 7.19
C PHE A 48 5.34 -7.43 6.14
N ASP A 49 6.52 -8.00 6.38
CA ASP A 49 7.60 -7.96 5.41
C ASP A 49 7.35 -9.01 4.32
N ILE A 50 7.17 -8.55 3.08
CA ILE A 50 7.00 -9.44 1.93
C ILE A 50 8.34 -10.00 1.43
N GLY A 51 9.47 -9.62 2.02
CA GLY A 51 10.79 -10.07 1.59
C GLY A 51 11.18 -9.56 0.20
N VAL A 52 12.03 -10.31 -0.50
CA VAL A 52 12.53 -9.95 -1.84
C VAL A 52 11.54 -10.44 -2.91
N ASN A 53 10.37 -9.83 -2.93
CA ASN A 53 9.37 -10.04 -3.98
C ASN A 53 9.33 -8.83 -4.91
N ASP A 54 9.22 -9.09 -6.21
CA ASP A 54 9.12 -8.00 -7.18
C ASP A 54 7.77 -7.29 -7.01
N TRP A 55 7.84 -5.96 -6.86
CA TRP A 55 6.70 -5.08 -6.73
C TRP A 55 6.88 -3.88 -7.64
N ILE A 56 5.80 -3.41 -8.26
CA ILE A 56 5.80 -2.18 -9.06
C ILE A 56 4.48 -1.45 -8.87
N ASP A 57 4.54 -0.12 -8.69
CA ASP A 57 3.36 0.72 -8.80
C ASP A 57 3.08 1.07 -10.27
N ALA A 58 1.88 0.75 -10.73
CA ALA A 58 1.44 0.93 -12.10
C ALA A 58 0.87 2.35 -12.33
N GLU A 59 1.60 3.38 -11.88
CA GLU A 59 1.14 4.77 -11.87
C GLU A 59 0.81 5.33 -13.27
N SER A 60 1.50 4.82 -14.31
CA SER A 60 1.27 5.20 -15.70
C SER A 60 1.72 4.11 -16.68
N PRO A 61 1.21 4.10 -17.93
CA PRO A 61 1.70 3.19 -18.97
C PRO A 61 3.21 3.31 -19.18
N MET A 62 3.73 4.54 -19.12
CA MET A 62 5.14 4.84 -19.33
C MET A 62 6.03 4.26 -18.22
N THR A 63 5.51 4.18 -16.98
CA THR A 63 6.19 3.49 -15.86
C THR A 63 6.34 2.00 -16.15
N LEU A 64 5.31 1.35 -16.70
CA LEU A 64 5.36 -0.06 -17.05
C LEU A 64 6.29 -0.35 -18.23
N GLU A 65 6.23 0.47 -19.28
CA GLU A 65 7.09 0.34 -20.47
C GLU A 65 8.59 0.44 -20.13
N ARG A 66 8.95 1.39 -19.26
CA ARG A 66 10.34 1.56 -18.79
C ARG A 66 10.83 0.38 -17.95
N ASN A 67 9.91 -0.35 -17.31
CA ASN A 67 10.21 -1.44 -16.40
C ASN A 67 9.76 -2.82 -16.93
N LEU A 68 9.65 -2.98 -18.26
CA LEU A 68 9.16 -4.21 -18.91
C LEU A 68 9.81 -5.50 -18.40
N LYS A 69 11.11 -5.48 -18.09
CA LYS A 69 11.81 -6.65 -17.55
C LYS A 69 11.25 -7.09 -16.20
N GLN A 70 10.99 -6.14 -15.31
CA GLN A 70 10.41 -6.40 -13.99
C GLN A 70 8.95 -6.83 -14.12
N VAL A 71 8.17 -6.14 -14.96
CA VAL A 71 6.77 -6.49 -15.24
C VAL A 71 6.64 -7.93 -15.75
N ASN A 72 7.45 -8.32 -16.73
CA ASN A 72 7.44 -9.68 -17.26
C ASN A 72 7.85 -10.74 -16.22
N LYS A 73 8.73 -10.37 -15.27
CA LYS A 73 9.11 -11.26 -14.16
C LYS A 73 7.93 -11.47 -13.20
N ILE A 74 7.23 -10.39 -12.85
CA ILE A 74 6.03 -10.45 -12.00
C ILE A 74 4.94 -11.30 -12.68
N ILE A 75 4.62 -11.05 -13.96
CA ILE A 75 3.59 -11.82 -14.69
C ILE A 75 3.89 -13.32 -14.66
N LYS A 76 5.15 -13.71 -14.91
CA LYS A 76 5.55 -15.13 -14.87
C LYS A 76 5.40 -15.77 -13.49
N GLN A 77 5.62 -15.01 -12.41
CA GLN A 77 5.42 -15.49 -11.04
C GLN A 77 3.94 -15.67 -10.70
N MET A 78 3.02 -14.99 -11.40
CA MET A 78 1.57 -15.15 -11.20
C MET A 78 0.99 -16.37 -11.93
N GLU A 79 1.65 -16.82 -13.00
CA GLU A 79 1.22 -17.97 -13.81
C GLU A 79 1.68 -19.33 -13.24
N SER A 80 2.59 -19.31 -12.26
CA SER A 80 3.16 -20.47 -11.57
C SER A 80 2.47 -20.76 -10.25
#